data_AF-A0A959Y800-F1
#
_entry.id   AF-A0A959Y800-F1
#
_cell.length_a   1.000
_cell.length_b   1.000
_cell.length_c   1.000
_cell.angle_alpha   90.00
_cell.angle_beta   90.00
_cell.angle_gamma   90.00
#
_symmetry.space_group_name_H-M   'P 1'
#
loop_
_entity.id
_entity.type
_entity.pdbx_description
1 polymer ?
#
loop_
_entity_poly.entity_id
_entity_poly.type
_entity_poly.pdbx_seq_one_letter_code
_entity_poly.pdbx_strand_id
1 'polypeptide(L)'
;NTAGDILSFSGGTTRGTTVRVIDSWFVNGNIEITNDPFQVDVIGCTLENGVVDINFGNVVGCDIDGSQVSGPGIEVTTNSTSLPLDTCAIIGNKVKSIVGYEGIYCNTAAQVLHIRNNYIQHGWMGIEVYEGNTSAVQNLIWNNTVTAYTGQFTTYGINLANTNAGSIWEVMNNVVTRTWSGTSRGINNDSGNQGQINVYFNHISSNVSTPVSTGFTFAANNTINQSITLNADGTFNAPGACIDGGNPASVFYDLDLTTGDAGAYGGSYTLDNFNPMHTGAARVVLTGHPFNVRSGSTLRVKGLSYDR
;
A
#
# COMPACT_ATOMS: atom_id res chain seq x y z
N ASN A 1 23.06 -4.29 -9.14
CA ASN A 1 23.00 -3.49 -10.36
C ASN A 1 23.01 -4.43 -11.54
N THR A 2 21.82 -4.88 -11.90
CA THR A 2 21.56 -5.70 -13.09
C THR A 2 20.56 -4.94 -13.95
N ALA A 3 20.90 -4.75 -15.22
CA ALA A 3 19.88 -4.49 -16.24
C ALA A 3 19.28 -5.85 -16.61
N GLY A 4 17.95 -5.97 -16.51
CA GLY A 4 17.25 -7.21 -16.81
C GLY A 4 16.15 -7.53 -15.82
N ASP A 5 15.14 -8.21 -16.34
CA ASP A 5 13.90 -8.52 -15.65
C ASP A 5 13.96 -9.91 -15.00
N ILE A 6 13.17 -10.11 -13.95
CA ILE A 6 12.80 -11.44 -13.46
C ILE A 6 11.39 -11.72 -13.97
N LEU A 7 11.28 -12.63 -14.94
CA LEU A 7 10.03 -12.96 -15.61
C LEU A 7 9.62 -14.42 -15.36
N SER A 8 8.32 -14.68 -15.44
CA SER A 8 7.78 -16.05 -15.55
C SER A 8 7.03 -16.25 -16.87
N PHE A 9 7.28 -17.37 -17.56
CA PHE A 9 6.83 -17.58 -18.94
C PHE A 9 5.66 -18.57 -19.09
N SER A 10 5.42 -19.45 -18.11
CA SER A 10 4.31 -20.42 -18.15
C SER A 10 3.96 -20.89 -16.74
N GLY A 11 2.66 -21.06 -16.45
CA GLY A 11 2.17 -21.50 -15.14
C GLY A 11 1.04 -22.53 -15.24
N GLY A 12 0.97 -23.42 -14.25
CA GLY A 12 -0.24 -24.18 -13.93
C GLY A 12 -1.15 -23.42 -12.97
N THR A 13 -2.15 -24.08 -12.39
CA THR A 13 -3.07 -23.46 -11.40
C THR A 13 -2.74 -23.84 -9.95
N THR A 14 -1.74 -24.68 -9.74
CA THR A 14 -1.37 -25.19 -8.40
C THR A 14 -0.17 -24.44 -7.85
N ARG A 15 -0.36 -23.76 -6.72
CA ARG A 15 0.72 -23.11 -5.97
C ARG A 15 1.67 -24.15 -5.39
N GLY A 16 2.96 -23.98 -5.62
CA GLY A 16 3.99 -24.90 -5.12
C GLY A 16 5.39 -24.34 -5.06
N THR A 17 5.64 -23.19 -5.68
CA THR A 17 6.98 -22.60 -5.75
C THR A 17 7.00 -21.27 -5.00
N THR A 18 7.93 -21.10 -4.06
CA THR A 18 8.20 -19.80 -3.44
C THR A 18 9.40 -19.18 -4.11
N VAL A 19 9.24 -17.95 -4.60
CA VAL A 19 10.33 -17.11 -5.14
C VAL A 19 10.53 -15.96 -4.16
N ARG A 20 11.77 -15.70 -3.76
CA ARG A 20 12.10 -14.53 -2.96
C ARG A 20 13.16 -13.70 -3.66
N VAL A 21 12.85 -12.44 -3.92
CA VAL A 21 13.80 -11.45 -4.42
C VAL A 21 14.08 -10.51 -3.27
N ILE A 22 15.30 -10.58 -2.75
CA ILE A 22 15.65 -9.93 -1.49
C ILE A 22 16.81 -8.98 -1.74
N ASP A 23 16.67 -7.75 -1.25
CA ASP A 23 17.72 -6.76 -1.10
C ASP A 23 18.56 -6.53 -2.38
N SER A 24 17.85 -6.58 -3.51
CA SER A 24 18.41 -6.53 -4.85
C SER A 24 18.21 -5.16 -5.47
N TRP A 25 19.12 -4.77 -6.37
CA TRP A 25 19.08 -3.47 -7.05
C TRP A 25 19.08 -3.65 -8.57
N PHE A 26 17.93 -3.35 -9.17
CA PHE A 26 17.66 -3.39 -10.59
C PHE A 26 17.78 -1.99 -11.20
N VAL A 27 18.49 -1.89 -12.31
CA VAL A 27 18.65 -0.64 -13.06
C VAL A 27 18.08 -0.88 -14.44
N ASN A 28 16.87 -0.37 -14.68
CA ASN A 28 15.99 -0.73 -15.80
C ASN A 28 15.67 -2.24 -15.78
N GLY A 29 14.85 -2.66 -14.83
CA GLY A 29 14.44 -4.05 -14.71
C GLY A 29 13.19 -4.22 -13.86
N ASN A 30 12.32 -5.11 -14.29
CA ASN A 30 11.05 -5.44 -13.65
C ASN A 30 11.13 -6.77 -12.89
N ILE A 31 10.21 -6.97 -11.95
CA ILE A 31 9.92 -8.28 -11.37
C ILE A 31 8.48 -8.62 -11.74
N GLU A 32 8.29 -9.46 -12.75
CA GLU A 32 6.97 -9.82 -13.29
C GLU A 32 6.77 -11.34 -13.21
N ILE A 33 6.21 -11.78 -12.08
CA ILE A 33 5.92 -13.18 -11.80
C ILE A 33 4.40 -13.34 -11.64
N THR A 34 3.71 -13.23 -12.77
CA THR A 34 2.25 -13.13 -12.88
C THR A 34 1.55 -14.47 -13.09
N ASN A 35 2.00 -15.50 -12.38
CA ASN A 35 1.49 -16.86 -12.53
C ASN A 35 1.14 -17.46 -11.16
N ASP A 36 -0.07 -18.03 -11.05
CA ASP A 36 -0.62 -18.63 -9.82
C ASP A 36 0.25 -19.70 -9.11
N PRO A 37 1.14 -20.46 -9.79
CA PRO A 37 2.00 -21.42 -9.11
C PRO A 37 3.02 -20.80 -8.15
N PHE A 38 3.31 -19.51 -8.31
CA PHE A 38 4.36 -18.83 -7.60
C PHE A 38 3.80 -18.00 -6.44
N GLN A 39 4.42 -18.14 -5.28
CA GLN A 39 4.31 -17.19 -4.19
C GLN A 39 5.59 -16.35 -4.15
N VAL A 40 5.47 -15.05 -4.31
CA VAL A 40 6.58 -14.15 -4.60
C VAL A 40 6.74 -13.15 -3.45
N ASP A 41 7.87 -13.21 -2.76
CA ASP A 41 8.24 -12.19 -1.78
C ASP A 41 9.29 -11.26 -2.41
N VAL A 42 8.93 -10.00 -2.65
CA VAL A 42 9.86 -8.93 -3.06
C VAL A 42 10.14 -8.06 -1.85
N ILE A 43 11.39 -8.05 -1.38
CA ILE A 43 11.74 -7.52 -0.06
C ILE A 43 12.97 -6.62 -0.17
N GLY A 44 12.85 -5.36 0.22
CA GLY A 44 14.01 -4.46 0.33
C GLY A 44 14.71 -4.18 -1.01
N CYS A 45 13.99 -4.31 -2.13
CA CYS A 45 14.56 -4.11 -3.45
C CYS A 45 14.50 -2.64 -3.89
N THR A 46 15.53 -2.19 -4.60
CA THR A 46 15.49 -0.94 -5.39
C THR A 46 15.24 -1.28 -6.84
N LEU A 47 14.23 -0.67 -7.44
CA LEU A 47 13.93 -0.76 -8.87
C LEU A 47 13.98 0.66 -9.45
N GLU A 48 15.07 0.98 -10.15
CA GLU A 48 15.18 2.22 -10.92
C GLU A 48 14.65 1.98 -12.32
N ASN A 49 13.59 2.69 -12.71
CA ASN A 49 12.87 2.44 -13.96
C ASN A 49 12.39 0.99 -14.05
N GLY A 50 11.63 0.57 -13.04
CA GLY A 50 11.12 -0.79 -12.93
C GLY A 50 9.82 -0.87 -12.16
N VAL A 51 9.10 -1.99 -12.32
CA VAL A 51 7.83 -2.26 -11.63
C VAL A 51 7.83 -3.67 -11.02
N VAL A 52 6.88 -3.92 -10.13
CA VAL A 52 6.64 -5.24 -9.53
C VAL A 52 5.22 -5.70 -9.88
N ASP A 53 5.11 -6.87 -10.52
CA ASP A 53 3.83 -7.51 -10.84
C ASP A 53 3.82 -8.96 -10.37
N ILE A 54 2.87 -9.31 -9.51
CA ILE A 54 2.75 -10.63 -8.87
C ILE A 54 1.29 -11.08 -8.77
N ASN A 55 1.06 -12.39 -8.80
CA ASN A 55 -0.26 -12.93 -8.45
C ASN A 55 -0.38 -13.11 -6.93
N PHE A 56 0.56 -13.83 -6.33
CA PHE A 56 0.55 -14.12 -4.90
C PHE A 56 1.85 -13.73 -4.23
N GLY A 57 1.75 -13.24 -2.99
CA GLY A 57 2.89 -12.99 -2.11
C GLY A 57 2.90 -11.59 -1.52
N ASN A 58 4.08 -11.01 -1.36
CA ASN A 58 4.30 -9.78 -0.60
C ASN A 58 5.29 -8.85 -1.30
N VAL A 59 5.08 -7.54 -1.17
CA VAL A 59 6.02 -6.48 -1.61
C VAL A 59 6.29 -5.58 -0.40
N VAL A 60 7.49 -5.68 0.17
CA VAL A 60 7.78 -5.09 1.48
C VAL A 60 9.09 -4.32 1.48
N GLY A 61 9.01 -3.05 1.86
CA GLY A 61 10.19 -2.23 2.10
C GLY A 61 10.99 -1.87 0.85
N CYS A 62 10.37 -1.83 -0.33
CA CYS A 62 11.03 -1.54 -1.60
C CYS A 62 11.04 -0.04 -1.93
N ASP A 63 11.97 0.38 -2.80
CA ASP A 63 11.98 1.69 -3.46
C ASP A 63 11.84 1.48 -4.97
N ILE A 64 10.68 1.85 -5.51
CA ILE A 64 10.25 1.53 -6.86
C ILE A 64 9.98 2.84 -7.60
N ASP A 65 10.86 3.19 -8.54
CA ASP A 65 10.62 4.27 -9.49
C ASP A 65 10.21 3.68 -10.85
N GLY A 66 8.90 3.54 -11.04
CA GLY A 66 8.26 3.16 -12.31
C GLY A 66 7.90 4.36 -13.19
N SER A 67 8.44 5.56 -12.94
CA SER A 67 8.02 6.79 -13.64
C SER A 67 8.38 6.83 -15.14
N GLN A 68 9.11 5.84 -15.64
CA GLN A 68 9.48 5.65 -17.05
C GLN A 68 9.01 4.30 -17.61
N VAL A 69 8.24 3.51 -16.84
CA VAL A 69 7.67 2.21 -17.25
C VAL A 69 6.18 2.36 -17.46
N SER A 70 5.64 1.75 -18.51
CA SER A 70 4.20 1.73 -18.80
C SER A 70 3.52 0.64 -17.98
N GLY A 71 3.15 0.94 -16.74
CA GLY A 71 2.40 0.03 -15.86
C GLY A 71 2.23 0.61 -14.45
N PRO A 72 1.45 -0.07 -13.58
CA PRO A 72 1.41 0.24 -12.16
C PRO A 72 2.80 0.11 -11.52
N GLY A 73 3.09 0.87 -10.47
CA GLY A 73 4.34 0.69 -9.72
C GLY A 73 4.41 -0.68 -9.03
N ILE A 74 3.31 -1.07 -8.39
CA ILE A 74 3.08 -2.42 -7.86
C ILE A 74 1.72 -2.91 -8.39
N GLU A 75 1.70 -4.09 -8.97
CA GLU A 75 0.50 -4.77 -9.45
C GLU A 75 0.31 -6.12 -8.74
N VAL A 76 -0.90 -6.35 -8.26
CA VAL A 76 -1.32 -7.64 -7.71
C VAL A 76 -2.62 -8.08 -8.37
N THR A 77 -2.52 -9.02 -9.32
CA THR A 77 -3.68 -9.53 -10.04
C THR A 77 -3.75 -11.05 -9.98
N THR A 78 -4.89 -11.60 -9.57
CA THR A 78 -5.06 -13.06 -9.53
C THR A 78 -6.32 -13.46 -10.27
N ASN A 79 -6.22 -14.46 -11.15
CA ASN A 79 -7.38 -15.01 -11.85
C ASN A 79 -8.02 -16.21 -11.12
N SER A 80 -7.36 -16.72 -10.07
CA SER A 80 -7.82 -17.89 -9.31
C SER A 80 -8.46 -17.49 -7.99
N THR A 81 -9.62 -18.10 -7.69
CA THR A 81 -10.29 -18.02 -6.39
C THR A 81 -9.96 -19.21 -5.46
N SER A 82 -9.01 -20.07 -5.86
CA SER A 82 -8.84 -21.41 -5.27
C SER A 82 -8.25 -21.46 -3.87
N LEU A 83 -7.81 -20.34 -3.29
CA LEU A 83 -7.16 -20.28 -1.97
C LEU A 83 -7.50 -18.96 -1.24
N PRO A 84 -8.74 -18.81 -0.73
CA PRO A 84 -9.15 -17.60 -0.05
C PRO A 84 -8.37 -17.44 1.27
N LEU A 85 -8.00 -16.19 1.61
CA LEU A 85 -7.52 -15.71 2.92
C LEU A 85 -6.01 -15.64 3.17
N ASP A 86 -5.16 -15.93 2.20
CA ASP A 86 -3.74 -15.60 2.37
C ASP A 86 -3.55 -14.07 2.35
N THR A 87 -2.73 -13.56 3.27
CA THR A 87 -2.44 -12.13 3.32
C THR A 87 -1.46 -11.75 2.21
N CYS A 88 -1.82 -10.74 1.42
CA CYS A 88 -0.86 -10.01 0.58
C CYS A 88 -0.43 -8.75 1.35
N ALA A 89 0.82 -8.71 1.80
CA ALA A 89 1.39 -7.53 2.44
C ALA A 89 2.08 -6.65 1.41
N ILE A 90 1.57 -5.43 1.22
CA ILE A 90 2.20 -4.34 0.47
C ILE A 90 2.53 -3.25 1.48
N ILE A 91 3.70 -3.35 2.11
CA ILE A 91 4.02 -2.58 3.32
C ILE A 91 5.36 -1.84 3.21
N GLY A 92 5.37 -0.56 3.59
CA GLY A 92 6.62 0.18 3.77
C GLY A 92 7.37 0.49 2.48
N ASN A 93 6.67 0.54 1.34
CA ASN A 93 7.29 0.81 0.05
C ASN A 93 7.29 2.30 -0.28
N LYS A 94 8.33 2.77 -0.98
CA LYS A 94 8.31 3.99 -1.77
C LYS A 94 7.98 3.62 -3.20
N VAL A 95 6.94 4.25 -3.76
CA VAL A 95 6.45 3.90 -5.10
C VAL A 95 6.18 5.17 -5.88
N LYS A 96 6.72 5.24 -7.10
CA LYS A 96 6.45 6.32 -8.04
C LYS A 96 6.03 5.74 -9.39
N SER A 97 4.83 6.04 -9.84
CA SER A 97 4.30 5.57 -11.13
C SER A 97 4.30 6.65 -12.21
N ILE A 98 4.24 6.24 -13.47
CA ILE A 98 4.13 7.16 -14.61
C ILE A 98 2.72 7.78 -14.72
N VAL A 99 2.58 8.83 -15.54
CA VAL A 99 1.27 9.38 -15.94
C VAL A 99 0.41 8.29 -16.58
N GLY A 100 -0.86 8.20 -16.13
CA GLY A 100 -1.83 7.27 -16.70
C GLY A 100 -1.88 5.90 -16.03
N TYR A 101 -1.09 5.67 -14.99
CA TYR A 101 -1.07 4.41 -14.24
C TYR A 101 -1.11 4.61 -12.72
N GLU A 102 -1.45 3.51 -12.03
CA GLU A 102 -1.58 3.39 -10.59
C GLU A 102 -0.21 3.41 -9.89
N GLY A 103 -0.14 3.93 -8.67
CA GLY A 103 0.99 3.62 -7.80
C GLY A 103 0.95 2.15 -7.40
N ILE A 104 -0.17 1.74 -6.82
CA ILE A 104 -0.47 0.35 -6.44
C ILE A 104 -1.82 -0.04 -7.03
N TYR A 105 -1.84 -1.10 -7.84
CA TYR A 105 -3.05 -1.70 -8.38
C TYR A 105 -3.25 -3.09 -7.78
N CYS A 106 -4.44 -3.36 -7.24
CA CYS A 106 -4.79 -4.69 -6.77
C CYS A 106 -6.16 -5.11 -7.32
N ASN A 107 -6.20 -6.23 -8.04
CA ASN A 107 -7.44 -6.85 -8.52
C ASN A 107 -7.45 -8.32 -8.15
N THR A 108 -8.01 -8.62 -6.98
CA THR A 108 -8.03 -9.98 -6.43
C THR A 108 -9.15 -10.19 -5.42
N ALA A 109 -9.82 -11.33 -5.54
CA ALA A 109 -10.69 -11.90 -4.51
C ALA A 109 -10.01 -13.01 -3.68
N ALA A 110 -8.79 -13.41 -4.05
CA ALA A 110 -8.11 -14.56 -3.47
C ALA A 110 -7.42 -14.24 -2.14
N GLN A 111 -7.00 -12.99 -1.96
CA GLN A 111 -6.15 -12.59 -0.84
C GLN A 111 -6.79 -11.53 0.05
N VAL A 112 -6.34 -11.50 1.30
CA VAL A 112 -6.59 -10.38 2.22
C VAL A 112 -5.50 -9.35 1.99
N LEU A 113 -5.87 -8.18 1.48
CA LEU A 113 -4.90 -7.14 1.12
C LEU A 113 -4.56 -6.28 2.33
N HIS A 114 -3.28 -6.18 2.66
CA HIS A 114 -2.73 -5.25 3.65
C HIS A 114 -1.82 -4.25 2.94
N ILE A 115 -2.38 -3.11 2.53
CA ILE A 115 -1.67 -2.01 1.88
C ILE A 115 -1.39 -0.96 2.94
N ARG A 116 -0.17 -0.95 3.51
CA ARG A 116 0.13 -0.13 4.68
C ARG A 116 1.45 0.62 4.61
N ASN A 117 1.47 1.83 5.16
CA ASN A 117 2.72 2.57 5.35
C ASN A 117 3.54 2.80 4.07
N ASN A 118 2.88 2.85 2.92
CA ASN A 118 3.56 3.14 1.66
C ASN A 118 3.56 4.66 1.41
N TYR A 119 4.67 5.18 0.88
CA TYR A 119 4.71 6.51 0.28
C TYR A 119 4.58 6.39 -1.24
N ILE A 120 3.51 6.97 -1.79
CA ILE A 120 3.09 6.76 -3.16
C ILE A 120 3.01 8.10 -3.88
N GLN A 121 3.74 8.21 -4.99
CA GLN A 121 3.63 9.30 -5.94
C GLN A 121 3.02 8.77 -7.23
N HIS A 122 1.91 9.33 -7.67
CA HIS A 122 1.19 8.78 -8.83
C HIS A 122 0.80 9.81 -9.89
N GLY A 123 0.51 9.29 -11.09
CA GLY A 123 0.06 10.05 -12.25
C GLY A 123 -1.39 9.80 -12.70
N TRP A 124 -2.06 8.76 -12.20
CA TRP A 124 -3.50 8.57 -12.35
C TRP A 124 -4.17 8.22 -11.02
N MET A 125 -3.96 7.01 -10.49
CA MET A 125 -4.45 6.62 -9.17
C MET A 125 -3.30 6.29 -8.21
N GLY A 126 -3.40 6.65 -6.93
CA GLY A 126 -2.36 6.31 -5.96
C GLY A 126 -2.44 4.85 -5.57
N ILE A 127 -3.58 4.47 -5.00
CA ILE A 127 -3.96 3.09 -4.71
C ILE A 127 -5.28 2.85 -5.41
N GLU A 128 -5.35 1.84 -6.27
CA GLU A 128 -6.60 1.35 -6.81
C GLU A 128 -6.80 -0.10 -6.38
N VAL A 129 -7.99 -0.36 -5.83
CA VAL A 129 -8.41 -1.71 -5.49
C VAL A 129 -9.70 -2.04 -6.22
N TYR A 130 -9.67 -3.20 -6.88
CA TYR A 130 -10.82 -3.89 -7.42
C TYR A 130 -11.11 -5.12 -6.56
N GLU A 131 -12.38 -5.46 -6.44
CA GLU A 131 -12.85 -6.67 -5.77
C GLU A 131 -12.58 -6.70 -4.24
N GLY A 132 -11.60 -7.48 -3.79
CA GLY A 132 -11.37 -7.84 -2.39
C GLY A 132 -11.99 -9.20 -2.02
N ASN A 133 -11.42 -9.83 -0.99
CA ASN A 133 -11.86 -11.15 -0.52
C ASN A 133 -13.36 -11.20 -0.16
N THR A 134 -14.00 -12.34 -0.34
CA THR A 134 -15.44 -12.56 -0.08
C THR A 134 -15.74 -13.12 1.31
N SER A 135 -14.73 -13.24 2.17
CA SER A 135 -14.81 -14.03 3.41
C SER A 135 -15.08 -13.20 4.67
N ALA A 136 -15.56 -11.96 4.51
CA ALA A 136 -15.78 -11.01 5.61
C ALA A 136 -14.55 -10.75 6.50
N VAL A 137 -13.35 -10.99 5.94
CA VAL A 137 -12.08 -10.60 6.56
C VAL A 137 -11.69 -9.24 5.99
N GLN A 138 -11.26 -8.33 6.87
CA GLN A 138 -10.98 -6.95 6.49
C GLN A 138 -9.73 -6.86 5.62
N ASN A 139 -9.88 -6.26 4.44
CA ASN A 139 -8.78 -5.69 3.66
C ASN A 139 -8.47 -4.29 4.22
N LEU A 140 -7.18 -3.97 4.30
CA LEU A 140 -6.69 -2.85 5.11
C LEU A 140 -5.85 -1.93 4.23
N ILE A 141 -6.30 -0.68 4.07
CA ILE A 141 -5.56 0.41 3.41
C ILE A 141 -5.25 1.44 4.48
N TRP A 142 -4.13 1.28 5.18
CA TRP A 142 -3.83 2.02 6.43
C TRP A 142 -2.54 2.81 6.35
N ASN A 143 -2.51 4.01 6.91
CA ASN A 143 -1.27 4.76 7.10
C ASN A 143 -0.46 4.96 5.80
N ASN A 144 -1.08 5.07 4.63
CA ASN A 144 -0.35 5.41 3.39
C ASN A 144 -0.27 6.93 3.21
N THR A 145 0.84 7.43 2.67
CA THR A 145 0.94 8.82 2.18
C THR A 145 0.87 8.79 0.66
N VAL A 146 -0.17 9.39 0.09
CA VAL A 146 -0.44 9.40 -1.35
C VAL A 146 -0.40 10.82 -1.88
N THR A 147 0.41 11.06 -2.90
CA THR A 147 0.52 12.36 -3.56
C THR A 147 0.40 12.26 -5.08
N ALA A 148 -0.58 12.96 -5.64
CA ALA A 148 -0.65 13.16 -7.09
C ALA A 148 0.42 14.18 -7.49
N TYR A 149 1.53 13.72 -8.06
CA TYR A 149 2.65 14.58 -8.45
C TYR A 149 2.55 15.06 -9.90
N THR A 150 1.79 14.33 -10.71
CA THR A 150 1.53 14.61 -12.12
C THR A 150 0.12 14.14 -12.49
N GLY A 151 -0.33 14.44 -13.70
CA GLY A 151 -1.63 13.99 -14.21
C GLY A 151 -2.00 14.61 -15.55
N GLN A 152 -2.82 13.89 -16.32
CA GLN A 152 -3.41 14.37 -17.58
C GLN A 152 -4.95 14.48 -17.50
N PHE A 153 -5.57 13.71 -16.62
CA PHE A 153 -7.02 13.67 -16.37
C PHE A 153 -7.30 13.77 -14.87
N THR A 154 -8.53 13.51 -14.43
CA THR A 154 -8.83 13.41 -13.00
C THR A 154 -7.92 12.37 -12.34
N THR A 155 -7.22 12.76 -11.28
CA THR A 155 -6.42 11.83 -10.46
C THR A 155 -7.19 11.40 -9.21
N TYR A 156 -6.84 10.24 -8.68
CA TYR A 156 -7.50 9.63 -7.53
C TYR A 156 -6.44 9.23 -6.52
N GLY A 157 -6.51 9.69 -5.27
CA GLY A 157 -5.56 9.23 -4.24
C GLY A 157 -5.76 7.75 -3.95
N ILE A 158 -6.96 7.40 -3.50
CA ILE A 158 -7.38 6.02 -3.25
C ILE A 158 -8.70 5.78 -3.99
N ASN A 159 -8.74 4.80 -4.89
CA ASN A 159 -9.92 4.41 -5.65
C ASN A 159 -10.38 3.01 -5.22
N LEU A 160 -11.66 2.88 -4.88
CA LEU A 160 -12.29 1.58 -4.60
C LEU A 160 -13.38 1.33 -5.63
N ALA A 161 -13.28 0.22 -6.36
CA ALA A 161 -14.17 -0.12 -7.46
C ALA A 161 -14.57 -1.60 -7.43
N ASN A 162 -15.77 -1.92 -7.92
CA ASN A 162 -16.28 -3.30 -8.08
C ASN A 162 -16.05 -4.22 -6.87
N THR A 163 -16.15 -3.68 -5.64
CA THR A 163 -15.89 -4.49 -4.45
C THR A 163 -16.88 -5.64 -4.31
N ASN A 164 -16.38 -6.83 -3.96
CA ASN A 164 -17.21 -8.03 -3.88
C ASN A 164 -18.21 -7.96 -2.72
N ALA A 165 -19.37 -8.61 -2.89
CA ALA A 165 -20.29 -8.86 -1.78
C ALA A 165 -19.58 -9.66 -0.68
N GLY A 166 -19.68 -9.20 0.56
CA GLY A 166 -18.99 -9.80 1.71
C GLY A 166 -17.52 -9.37 1.88
N SER A 167 -16.96 -8.57 0.98
CA SER A 167 -15.69 -7.88 1.24
C SER A 167 -15.88 -6.77 2.27
N ILE A 168 -14.89 -6.60 3.13
CA ILE A 168 -14.81 -5.49 4.07
C ILE A 168 -13.51 -4.73 3.80
N TRP A 169 -13.61 -3.42 3.60
CA TRP A 169 -12.49 -2.53 3.38
C TRP A 169 -12.41 -1.50 4.51
N GLU A 170 -11.29 -1.48 5.21
CA GLU A 170 -10.96 -0.47 6.23
C GLU A 170 -9.92 0.49 5.66
N VAL A 171 -10.36 1.72 5.35
CA VAL A 171 -9.51 2.78 4.79
C VAL A 171 -9.36 3.86 5.84
N MET A 172 -8.19 3.94 6.48
CA MET A 172 -7.98 4.87 7.59
C MET A 172 -6.53 5.29 7.79
N ASN A 173 -6.35 6.40 8.51
CA ASN A 173 -5.05 7.01 8.78
C ASN A 173 -4.22 7.34 7.54
N ASN A 174 -4.82 7.34 6.34
CA ASN A 174 -4.10 7.69 5.12
C ASN A 174 -4.03 9.21 4.99
N VAL A 175 -2.95 9.68 4.39
CA VAL A 175 -2.76 11.06 3.97
C VAL A 175 -2.87 11.13 2.47
N VAL A 176 -3.75 11.99 1.96
CA VAL A 176 -3.91 12.22 0.53
C VAL A 176 -3.72 13.70 0.22
N THR A 177 -2.76 13.98 -0.66
CA THR A 177 -2.45 15.34 -1.12
C THR A 177 -2.11 15.34 -2.61
N ARG A 178 -1.74 16.50 -3.15
CA ARG A 178 -1.24 16.65 -4.51
C ARG A 178 -0.29 17.82 -4.62
N THR A 179 0.59 17.76 -5.61
CA THR A 179 1.34 18.91 -6.12
C THR A 179 0.93 19.27 -7.55
N TRP A 180 0.32 18.32 -8.28
CA TRP A 180 -0.27 18.55 -9.59
C TRP A 180 -1.53 19.41 -9.51
N SER A 181 -1.77 20.29 -10.49
CA SER A 181 -2.77 21.37 -10.43
C SER A 181 -4.17 21.04 -10.96
N GLY A 182 -4.38 19.91 -11.64
CA GLY A 182 -5.70 19.56 -12.18
C GLY A 182 -6.70 18.94 -11.17
N THR A 183 -7.81 18.41 -11.67
CA THR A 183 -8.89 17.86 -10.83
C THR A 183 -8.44 16.60 -10.11
N SER A 184 -8.60 16.55 -8.78
CA SER A 184 -8.17 15.40 -7.99
C SER A 184 -9.22 14.98 -6.98
N ARG A 185 -9.39 13.67 -6.80
CA ARG A 185 -10.23 13.07 -5.77
C ARG A 185 -9.36 12.42 -4.70
N GLY A 186 -9.74 12.54 -3.44
CA GLY A 186 -8.97 12.00 -2.32
C GLY A 186 -9.20 10.51 -2.18
N ILE A 187 -10.33 10.15 -1.57
CA ILE A 187 -10.82 8.77 -1.48
C ILE A 187 -12.10 8.64 -2.29
N ASN A 188 -12.05 7.88 -3.37
CA ASN A 188 -13.12 7.78 -4.35
C ASN A 188 -13.88 6.46 -4.24
N ASN A 189 -15.21 6.59 -4.20
CA ASN A 189 -16.17 5.50 -4.32
C ASN A 189 -16.56 5.39 -5.79
N ASP A 190 -15.95 4.46 -6.51
CA ASP A 190 -16.30 4.20 -7.91
C ASP A 190 -17.52 3.27 -8.00
N SER A 191 -17.91 2.92 -9.22
CA SER A 191 -19.06 2.07 -9.51
C SER A 191 -18.83 0.60 -9.12
N GLY A 192 -19.94 -0.13 -8.98
CA GLY A 192 -19.93 -1.59 -8.78
C GLY A 192 -19.63 -2.08 -7.36
N ASN A 193 -19.49 -1.19 -6.39
CA ASN A 193 -19.20 -1.56 -5.01
C ASN A 193 -20.39 -2.25 -4.31
N GLN A 194 -20.18 -3.48 -3.86
CA GLN A 194 -21.18 -4.31 -3.15
C GLN A 194 -20.74 -4.71 -1.73
N GLY A 195 -19.46 -4.50 -1.39
CA GLY A 195 -18.90 -4.77 -0.07
C GLY A 195 -19.15 -3.65 0.94
N GLN A 196 -18.77 -3.90 2.20
CA GLN A 196 -18.73 -2.84 3.22
C GLN A 196 -17.42 -2.06 3.06
N ILE A 197 -17.52 -0.75 2.88
CA ILE A 197 -16.36 0.13 2.83
C ILE A 197 -16.47 1.16 3.96
N ASN A 198 -15.54 1.07 4.90
CA ASN A 198 -15.40 1.97 6.04
C ASN A 198 -14.26 2.96 5.77
N VAL A 199 -14.56 4.26 5.75
CA VAL A 199 -13.58 5.33 5.47
C VAL A 199 -13.59 6.36 6.58
N TYR A 200 -12.56 6.40 7.42
CA TYR A 200 -12.52 7.22 8.63
C TYR A 200 -11.08 7.50 9.08
N PHE A 201 -10.84 8.57 9.85
CA PHE A 201 -9.51 9.03 10.28
C PHE A 201 -8.50 9.27 9.14
N ASN A 202 -8.95 9.50 7.91
CA ASN A 202 -8.05 9.92 6.83
C ASN A 202 -7.87 11.43 6.84
N HIS A 203 -6.71 11.88 6.37
CA HIS A 203 -6.32 13.29 6.27
C HIS A 203 -6.19 13.67 4.80
N ILE A 204 -7.06 14.57 4.34
CA ILE A 204 -7.09 14.96 2.93
C ILE A 204 -6.83 16.45 2.80
N SER A 205 -5.87 16.80 1.95
CA SER A 205 -5.41 18.16 1.72
C SER A 205 -6.51 19.05 1.11
N SER A 206 -6.49 20.34 1.44
CA SER A 206 -7.41 21.36 0.93
C SER A 206 -7.29 21.61 -0.56
N ASN A 207 -6.19 21.21 -1.17
CA ASN A 207 -6.06 21.29 -2.61
C ASN A 207 -6.81 20.17 -3.33
N VAL A 208 -7.25 19.09 -2.68
CA VAL A 208 -8.00 18.00 -3.33
C VAL A 208 -9.45 18.44 -3.64
N SER A 209 -9.89 18.28 -4.89
CA SER A 209 -11.18 18.81 -5.39
C SER A 209 -12.40 18.07 -4.80
N THR A 210 -12.30 16.76 -4.60
CA THR A 210 -13.33 15.96 -3.94
C THR A 210 -12.65 15.10 -2.86
N PRO A 211 -12.60 15.57 -1.60
CA PRO A 211 -11.79 14.92 -0.59
C PRO A 211 -12.20 13.47 -0.28
N VAL A 212 -13.50 13.23 -0.08
CA VAL A 212 -14.07 11.89 0.15
C VAL A 212 -15.38 11.80 -0.61
N SER A 213 -15.53 10.78 -1.48
CA SER A 213 -16.78 10.51 -2.19
C SER A 213 -17.90 10.09 -1.21
N THR A 214 -19.14 10.25 -1.64
CA THR A 214 -20.31 9.80 -0.86
C THR A 214 -20.47 8.27 -0.91
N GLY A 215 -21.30 7.72 -0.03
CA GLY A 215 -21.66 6.30 -0.02
C GLY A 215 -20.78 5.40 0.86
N PHE A 216 -19.69 5.92 1.42
CA PHE A 216 -18.90 5.19 2.41
C PHE A 216 -19.52 5.22 3.81
N THR A 217 -19.25 4.18 4.58
CA THR A 217 -19.52 4.16 6.02
C THR A 217 -18.51 5.04 6.73
N PHE A 218 -18.95 5.82 7.72
CA PHE A 218 -18.13 6.72 8.54
C PHE A 218 -17.40 7.84 7.79
N ALA A 219 -17.80 8.17 6.55
CA ALA A 219 -17.16 9.20 5.72
C ALA A 219 -17.00 10.57 6.41
N ALA A 220 -17.89 10.90 7.36
CA ALA A 220 -17.85 12.14 8.12
C ALA A 220 -16.71 12.20 9.16
N ASN A 221 -16.08 11.07 9.50
CA ASN A 221 -15.01 10.97 10.49
C ASN A 221 -13.61 11.18 9.88
N ASN A 222 -13.52 11.74 8.68
CA ASN A 222 -12.26 12.09 8.03
C ASN A 222 -11.96 13.57 8.24
N THR A 223 -10.69 13.92 8.36
CA THR A 223 -10.27 15.31 8.45
C THR A 223 -9.88 15.82 7.07
N ILE A 224 -10.78 16.60 6.47
CA ILE A 224 -10.63 17.16 5.14
C ILE A 224 -10.19 18.63 5.21
N ASN A 225 -9.78 19.18 4.07
CA ASN A 225 -9.42 20.58 3.92
C ASN A 225 -8.23 21.03 4.79
N GLN A 226 -7.27 20.14 5.04
CA GLN A 226 -6.06 20.47 5.78
C GLN A 226 -4.97 21.04 4.87
N SER A 227 -4.12 21.92 5.38
CA SER A 227 -2.87 22.27 4.68
C SER A 227 -1.85 21.17 4.94
N ILE A 228 -1.57 20.35 3.92
CA ILE A 228 -0.60 19.25 4.00
C ILE A 228 0.57 19.55 3.08
N THR A 229 1.76 19.70 3.66
CA THR A 229 3.01 19.91 2.93
C THR A 229 3.98 18.78 3.26
N LEU A 230 4.46 18.10 2.23
CA LEU A 230 5.40 17.00 2.35
C LEU A 230 6.82 17.46 1.97
N ASN A 231 7.82 16.85 2.59
CA ASN A 231 9.18 16.81 2.08
C ASN A 231 9.29 15.83 0.90
N ALA A 232 10.42 15.84 0.20
CA ALA A 232 10.63 14.98 -0.96
C ALA A 232 10.53 13.47 -0.64
N ASP A 233 10.90 13.09 0.57
CA ASP A 233 10.85 11.71 1.06
C ASP A 233 9.46 11.27 1.54
N GLY A 234 8.48 12.19 1.59
CA GLY A 234 7.12 11.92 2.05
C GLY A 234 6.86 12.21 3.52
N THR A 235 7.86 12.67 4.29
CA THR A 235 7.67 13.17 5.66
C THR A 235 6.94 14.51 5.67
N PHE A 236 6.35 14.91 6.80
CA PHE A 236 5.70 16.22 6.91
C PHE A 236 6.73 17.35 7.08
N ASN A 237 6.61 18.39 6.26
CA ASN A 237 7.45 19.60 6.38
C ASN A 237 6.93 20.56 7.49
N ALA A 238 5.64 20.50 7.80
CA ALA A 238 5.05 21.19 8.94
C ALA A 238 4.06 20.24 9.63
N PRO A 239 4.07 20.12 10.97
CA PRO A 239 3.42 19.03 11.71
C PRO A 239 1.89 18.97 11.55
N GLY A 240 1.26 20.01 10.98
CA GLY A 240 -0.15 19.96 10.55
C GLY A 240 -1.09 19.37 11.59
N ALA A 241 -2.17 18.75 11.12
CA ALA A 241 -3.04 17.92 11.96
C ALA A 241 -2.87 16.43 11.65
N CYS A 242 -1.81 16.06 10.92
CA CYS A 242 -1.46 14.68 10.63
C CYS A 242 -0.58 14.08 11.72
N ILE A 243 0.19 14.91 12.46
CA ILE A 243 0.92 14.49 13.65
C ILE A 243 -0.06 14.30 14.81
N ASP A 244 0.04 13.16 15.51
CA ASP A 244 -0.94 12.68 16.51
C ASP A 244 -2.40 12.66 15.98
N GLY A 245 -2.58 12.65 14.65
CA GLY A 245 -3.86 12.81 13.99
C GLY A 245 -4.58 11.51 13.65
N GLY A 246 -3.89 10.37 13.77
CA GLY A 246 -4.42 9.06 13.43
C GLY A 246 -5.51 8.55 14.38
N ASN A 247 -6.00 7.36 14.10
CA ASN A 247 -6.98 6.66 14.91
C ASN A 247 -6.44 6.48 16.35
N PRO A 248 -7.14 6.94 17.40
CA PRO A 248 -6.68 6.90 18.78
C PRO A 248 -6.74 5.50 19.42
N ALA A 249 -7.03 4.45 18.65
CA ALA A 249 -6.94 3.09 19.16
C ALA A 249 -5.48 2.70 19.44
N SER A 250 -5.25 1.98 20.54
CA SER A 250 -3.91 1.60 21.01
C SER A 250 -3.05 0.84 19.99
N VAL A 251 -3.66 0.21 18.99
CA VAL A 251 -2.96 -0.50 17.92
C VAL A 251 -2.27 0.43 16.91
N PHE A 252 -2.57 1.73 16.96
CA PHE A 252 -1.96 2.77 16.12
C PHE A 252 -1.04 3.69 16.89
N TYR A 253 -0.86 3.49 18.20
CA TYR A 253 0.01 4.36 18.98
C TYR A 253 1.45 4.30 18.47
N ASP A 254 2.11 5.45 18.58
CA ASP A 254 3.55 5.54 18.35
C ASP A 254 4.31 4.91 19.53
N LEU A 255 5.63 4.79 19.37
CA LEU A 255 6.48 4.08 20.36
C LEU A 255 6.52 4.78 21.73
N ASP A 256 6.21 6.08 21.77
CA ASP A 256 6.08 6.89 22.99
C ASP A 256 4.66 6.91 23.56
N LEU A 257 3.74 6.11 22.98
CA LEU A 257 2.36 5.90 23.40
C LEU A 257 1.43 7.10 23.19
N THR A 258 1.81 8.06 22.36
CA THR A 258 0.86 9.06 21.86
C THR A 258 -0.04 8.47 20.75
N THR A 259 -1.07 9.21 20.36
CA THR A 259 -1.89 8.85 19.21
C THR A 259 -0.98 8.77 17.99
N GLY A 260 -1.13 7.73 17.16
CA GLY A 260 -0.26 7.59 15.99
C GLY A 260 -0.36 8.74 15.00
N ASP A 261 0.74 9.02 14.33
CA ASP A 261 0.73 9.86 13.14
C ASP A 261 -0.07 9.23 11.99
N ALA A 262 -0.71 10.08 11.17
CA ALA A 262 -1.29 9.67 9.90
C ALA A 262 -0.21 9.57 8.81
N GLY A 263 -0.45 8.75 7.79
CA GLY A 263 0.45 8.58 6.64
C GLY A 263 1.61 7.62 6.90
N ALA A 264 2.50 7.52 5.90
CA ALA A 264 3.52 6.47 5.75
C ALA A 264 4.48 6.34 6.94
N TYR A 265 4.70 7.44 7.65
CA TYR A 265 5.65 7.53 8.74
C TYR A 265 5.03 7.31 10.13
N GLY A 266 3.72 7.09 10.22
CA GLY A 266 3.05 6.84 11.49
C GLY A 266 2.81 5.37 11.82
N GLY A 267 2.64 5.06 13.11
CA GLY A 267 2.34 3.72 13.61
C GLY A 267 3.49 2.72 13.47
N SER A 268 3.22 1.46 13.86
CA SER A 268 4.30 0.47 14.07
C SER A 268 5.02 -0.02 12.80
N TYR A 269 4.47 0.24 11.62
CA TYR A 269 5.13 -0.03 10.33
C TYR A 269 5.64 1.26 9.67
N THR A 270 6.04 2.27 10.45
CA THR A 270 6.63 3.51 9.91
C THR A 270 7.69 3.23 8.82
N LEU A 271 7.66 4.03 7.76
CA LEU A 271 8.53 3.88 6.59
C LEU A 271 10.03 3.88 6.94
N ASP A 272 10.40 4.54 8.04
CA ASP A 272 11.77 4.59 8.57
C ASP A 272 12.29 3.20 9.03
N ASN A 273 11.40 2.26 9.34
CA ASN A 273 11.82 0.89 9.65
C ASN A 273 12.35 0.14 8.42
N PHE A 274 12.04 0.64 7.22
CA PHE A 274 12.38 0.00 5.95
C PHE A 274 13.45 0.77 5.17
N ASN A 275 13.69 2.06 5.48
CA ASN A 275 14.56 2.95 4.73
C ASN A 275 15.56 3.66 5.65
N PRO A 276 16.80 3.96 5.18
CA PRO A 276 17.35 3.69 3.86
C PRO A 276 17.66 2.21 3.65
N MET A 277 17.59 1.75 2.40
CA MET A 277 17.92 0.37 2.03
C MET A 277 19.43 0.17 1.83
N HIS A 278 19.84 -1.08 1.63
CA HIS A 278 21.19 -1.45 1.23
C HIS A 278 22.32 -1.02 2.17
N THR A 279 22.04 -0.91 3.48
CA THR A 279 23.03 -0.51 4.50
C THR A 279 24.04 -1.60 4.86
N GLY A 280 23.89 -2.82 4.32
CA GLY A 280 24.80 -3.94 4.56
C GLY A 280 24.60 -4.67 5.89
N ALA A 281 23.52 -4.37 6.63
CA ALA A 281 23.18 -5.02 7.89
C ALA A 281 22.08 -6.07 7.72
N ALA A 282 22.07 -7.08 8.59
CA ALA A 282 20.93 -7.97 8.77
C ALA A 282 19.67 -7.15 9.11
N ARG A 283 18.53 -7.53 8.52
CA ARG A 283 17.29 -6.77 8.65
C ARG A 283 16.10 -7.67 8.97
N VAL A 284 15.33 -7.27 9.97
CA VAL A 284 13.96 -7.78 10.20
C VAL A 284 13.02 -6.89 9.40
N VAL A 285 12.38 -7.47 8.39
CA VAL A 285 11.56 -6.72 7.42
C VAL A 285 10.07 -6.81 7.70
N LEU A 286 9.62 -7.80 8.46
CA LEU A 286 8.23 -7.87 8.87
C LEU A 286 8.11 -8.60 10.20
N THR A 287 7.42 -8.00 11.14
CA THR A 287 7.02 -8.64 12.40
C THR A 287 5.50 -8.79 12.44
N GLY A 288 5.05 -9.99 12.77
CA GLY A 288 3.67 -10.29 13.12
C GLY A 288 3.56 -10.53 14.61
N HIS A 289 2.83 -9.68 15.31
CA HIS A 289 2.58 -9.81 16.75
C HIS A 289 1.19 -9.25 17.11
N PRO A 290 0.56 -9.72 18.19
CA PRO A 290 -0.64 -9.07 18.71
C PRO A 290 -0.29 -7.68 19.25
N PHE A 291 -0.95 -6.64 18.73
CA PHE A 291 -0.77 -5.26 19.20
C PHE A 291 -1.27 -5.04 20.64
N ASN A 292 -2.21 -5.86 21.11
CA ASN A 292 -2.68 -5.85 22.49
C ASN A 292 -2.46 -7.23 23.11
N VAL A 293 -1.64 -7.31 24.17
CA VAL A 293 -1.44 -8.53 24.94
C VAL A 293 -2.32 -8.47 26.18
N ARG A 294 -3.31 -9.37 26.25
CA ARG A 294 -4.16 -9.52 27.44
C ARG A 294 -3.57 -10.56 28.38
N SER A 295 -3.75 -10.35 29.69
CA SER A 295 -3.35 -11.33 30.70
C SER A 295 -4.00 -12.69 30.41
N GLY A 296 -3.20 -13.77 30.44
CA GLY A 296 -3.63 -15.13 30.12
C GLY A 296 -3.52 -15.51 28.64
N SER A 297 -3.22 -14.57 27.73
CA SER A 297 -2.98 -14.88 26.31
C SER A 297 -1.51 -15.23 26.04
N THR A 298 -1.27 -16.21 25.18
CA THR A 298 0.09 -16.49 24.67
C THR A 298 0.51 -15.39 23.68
N LEU A 299 1.60 -14.68 23.99
CA LEU A 299 2.27 -13.81 23.04
C LEU A 299 2.90 -14.66 21.94
N ARG A 300 2.49 -14.46 20.68
CA ARG A 300 3.10 -15.06 19.50
C ARG A 300 3.72 -13.96 18.65
N VAL A 301 5.03 -14.06 18.44
CA VAL A 301 5.77 -13.16 17.56
C VAL A 301 6.34 -13.99 16.42
N LYS A 302 6.11 -13.55 15.19
CA LYS A 302 6.74 -14.09 13.99
C LYS A 302 7.54 -12.98 13.33
N GLY A 303 8.77 -13.27 12.93
CA GLY A 303 9.62 -12.36 12.16
C GLY A 303 9.92 -12.94 10.78
N LEU A 304 9.97 -12.08 9.78
CA LEU A 304 10.68 -12.32 8.53
C LEU A 304 11.94 -11.46 8.55
N SER A 305 13.08 -12.08 8.28
CA SER A 305 14.39 -11.42 8.27
C SER A 305 15.30 -12.04 7.23
N TYR A 306 16.33 -11.30 6.84
CA TYR A 306 17.43 -11.80 6.04
C TYR A 306 18.76 -11.27 6.57
N ASP A 307 19.83 -12.00 6.26
CA ASP A 307 21.23 -11.60 6.47
C ASP A 307 21.97 -11.79 5.14
N ARG A 308 22.92 -10.91 4.82
CA ARG A 308 23.62 -10.89 3.53
C ARG A 308 24.86 -11.78 3.52
#